data_AF-A0A1G2WC45-F1
#
_entry.id   AF-A0A1G2WC45-F1
#
_cell.length_a   1.000
_cell.length_b   1.000
_cell.length_c   1.000
_cell.angle_alpha   90.00
_cell.angle_beta   90.00
_cell.angle_gamma   90.00
#
_symmetry.space_group_name_H-M   'P 1'
#
loop_
_entity.id
_entity.type
_entity.pdbx_description
1 polymer ?
#
loop_
_entity_poly.entity_id
_entity_poly.type
_entity_poly.pdbx_seq_one_letter_code
_entity_poly.pdbx_strand_id
1 'polypeptide(L)'
;MIESSPGENQKVASRTLTSEYLESALRGLDVLLKASRFYPPGHPALKTAVEQTLLKFAPLLMGREAIVFSVRKEVFLVDDTPLNSRNLVLKNFATQLFARHVRSLLILPDLNSRDLREFARCLAKEPPEIHQQGGVAALLQEACVATLWINEFDLANVLEQKHEREARRQEMEENQPEAEGGQGTPPSLAIQLEEQDLEKLLLEMEQTESDQHFRMLAKNIEPLVLLNLTDSGRPLVIRALLLLCRYAADRQLSLTRRQASQETLTLLIREELFDFLITSLCQKNDVRESRERLLTLIACFRGKIEKYLMQHLAEENDSQSRKILGSALLRLGATACPVLIEYLKDPRWFVVRNAIGILGEIRDRQTTGHLIPMLAHEDIRVRRETVRALTKIGGRNAEGTLLQILASEDQEMRRQAILSLGALKCTAAVPALLDLATQRDGKGQRRDEKKEAVNALGQIGSSDALPQLTAILKRRRFWFSSRDDELRAAAALALGKIGSPDALVLLHKATEDRSQQVARAALLALNRIEKTTSYAS
;
A
#
# COMPACT_ATOMS: atom_id res chain seq x y z
N MET A 1 -0.27 47.88 -56.61
CA MET A 1 -0.86 48.43 -55.37
C MET A 1 -1.64 47.30 -54.74
N ILE A 2 -1.17 46.85 -53.59
CA ILE A 2 -1.76 45.72 -52.83
C ILE A 2 -2.78 46.34 -51.89
N GLU A 3 -4.06 46.01 -52.08
CA GLU A 3 -5.11 46.32 -51.12
C GLU A 3 -5.38 45.11 -50.22
N SER A 4 -5.20 45.39 -48.94
CA SER A 4 -5.40 44.58 -47.74
C SER A 4 -6.84 44.10 -47.57
N SER A 5 -7.02 42.79 -47.37
CA SER A 5 -8.25 42.22 -46.82
C SER A 5 -8.06 41.89 -45.32
N PRO A 6 -8.91 42.40 -44.41
CA PRO A 6 -8.82 42.18 -42.98
C PRO A 6 -9.55 40.88 -42.61
N GLY A 7 -8.88 39.74 -42.74
CA GLY A 7 -9.50 38.44 -42.44
C GLY A 7 -8.61 37.41 -41.73
N GLU A 8 -7.30 37.65 -41.62
CA GLU A 8 -6.37 36.60 -41.17
C GLU A 8 -5.77 36.79 -39.76
N ASN A 9 -6.07 37.91 -39.07
CA ASN A 9 -5.53 38.18 -37.72
C ASN A 9 -6.51 37.96 -36.56
N GLN A 10 -7.64 37.29 -36.77
CA GLN A 10 -8.58 36.88 -35.72
C GLN A 10 -8.58 35.38 -35.41
N LYS A 11 -7.45 34.70 -35.63
CA LYS A 11 -7.13 33.39 -35.04
C LYS A 11 -6.07 33.54 -33.93
N VAL A 12 -6.30 34.47 -33.01
CA VAL A 12 -5.54 34.51 -31.75
C VAL A 12 -6.13 33.43 -30.83
N ALA A 13 -5.52 32.25 -30.91
CA ALA A 13 -5.45 31.21 -29.89
C ALA A 13 -6.67 31.09 -28.94
N SER A 14 -7.67 30.34 -29.36
CA SER A 14 -8.51 29.58 -28.42
C SER A 14 -7.60 28.60 -27.66
N ARG A 15 -6.97 29.05 -26.57
CA ARG A 15 -6.19 28.20 -25.67
C ARG A 15 -7.12 27.13 -25.11
N THR A 16 -7.04 25.94 -25.68
CA THR A 16 -7.67 24.72 -25.20
C THR A 16 -7.32 24.58 -23.72
N LEU A 17 -8.32 24.54 -22.84
CA LEU A 17 -8.13 24.11 -21.46
C LEU A 17 -7.59 22.69 -21.53
N THR A 18 -6.33 22.46 -21.16
CA THR A 18 -5.95 21.07 -20.89
C THR A 18 -6.70 20.65 -19.63
N SER A 19 -7.28 19.44 -19.65
CA SER A 19 -7.95 18.84 -18.49
C SER A 19 -7.11 19.00 -17.22
N GLU A 20 -5.79 18.90 -17.35
CA GLU A 20 -4.82 19.04 -16.26
C GLU A 20 -4.89 20.37 -15.50
N TYR A 21 -5.07 21.52 -16.17
CA TYR A 21 -5.17 22.81 -15.49
C TYR A 21 -6.50 22.96 -14.74
N LEU A 22 -7.62 22.54 -15.36
CA LEU A 22 -8.94 22.51 -14.72
C LEU A 22 -8.92 21.60 -13.48
N GLU A 23 -8.32 20.42 -13.61
CA GLU A 23 -8.14 19.48 -12.50
C GLU A 23 -7.28 20.07 -11.38
N SER A 24 -6.18 20.72 -11.71
CA SER A 24 -5.30 21.35 -10.72
C SER A 24 -6.04 22.41 -9.91
N ALA A 25 -6.84 23.25 -10.59
CA ALA A 25 -7.63 24.31 -9.96
C ALA A 25 -8.73 23.75 -9.05
N LEU A 26 -9.47 22.72 -9.50
CA LEU A 26 -10.46 22.02 -8.66
C LEU A 26 -9.82 21.34 -7.44
N ARG A 27 -8.62 20.75 -7.59
CA ARG A 27 -7.86 20.22 -6.43
C ARG A 27 -7.46 21.34 -5.46
N GLY A 28 -7.18 22.55 -5.96
CA GLY A 28 -6.96 23.73 -5.14
C GLY A 28 -8.16 24.02 -4.22
N LEU A 29 -9.38 24.01 -4.77
CA LEU A 29 -10.61 24.18 -3.98
C LEU A 29 -10.81 23.07 -2.94
N ASP A 30 -10.55 21.80 -3.27
CA ASP A 30 -10.64 20.70 -2.30
C ASP A 30 -9.67 20.90 -1.12
N VAL A 31 -8.43 21.30 -1.41
CA VAL A 31 -7.42 21.62 -0.38
C VAL A 31 -7.86 22.81 0.47
N LEU A 32 -8.36 23.87 -0.14
CA LEU A 32 -8.86 25.05 0.57
C LEU A 32 -10.05 24.69 1.47
N LEU A 33 -10.99 23.88 0.99
CA LEU A 33 -12.13 23.44 1.77
C LEU A 33 -11.69 22.64 2.99
N LYS A 34 -10.74 21.72 2.83
CA LYS A 34 -10.14 20.99 3.95
C LYS A 34 -9.47 21.94 4.94
N ALA A 35 -8.63 22.86 4.47
CA ALA A 35 -7.97 23.84 5.33
C ALA A 35 -8.96 24.68 6.14
N SER A 36 -10.09 25.09 5.54
CA SER A 36 -11.12 25.89 6.22
C SER A 36 -11.87 25.16 7.33
N ARG A 37 -11.88 23.82 7.34
CA ARG A 37 -12.46 23.01 8.42
C ARG A 37 -11.56 22.90 9.64
N PHE A 38 -10.25 22.91 9.44
CA PHE A 38 -9.26 22.60 10.48
C PHE A 38 -8.58 23.83 11.06
N TYR A 39 -8.61 24.97 10.36
CA TYR A 39 -7.90 26.18 10.77
C TYR A 39 -8.84 27.39 10.93
N PRO A 40 -8.69 28.20 11.99
CA PRO A 40 -9.51 29.39 12.19
C PRO A 40 -9.19 30.51 11.19
N PRO A 41 -10.09 31.51 11.04
CA PRO A 41 -9.82 32.71 10.25
C PRO A 41 -8.51 33.39 10.70
N GLY A 42 -7.65 33.75 9.72
CA GLY A 42 -6.35 34.38 9.98
C GLY A 42 -5.16 33.41 10.09
N HIS A 43 -5.39 32.10 10.15
CA HIS A 43 -4.31 31.11 10.20
C HIS A 43 -3.47 31.10 8.90
N PRO A 44 -2.12 31.04 8.96
CA PRO A 44 -1.25 31.07 7.78
C PRO A 44 -1.58 29.98 6.75
N ALA A 45 -1.82 28.74 7.18
CA ALA A 45 -2.15 27.64 6.27
C ALA A 45 -3.45 27.88 5.48
N LEU A 46 -4.43 28.56 6.08
CA LEU A 46 -5.67 28.94 5.38
C LEU A 46 -5.39 30.06 4.37
N LYS A 47 -4.59 31.06 4.73
CA LYS A 47 -4.16 32.14 3.83
C LYS A 47 -3.41 31.58 2.60
N THR A 48 -2.45 30.69 2.83
CA THR A 48 -1.69 30.02 1.76
C THR A 48 -2.60 29.17 0.87
N ALA A 49 -3.54 28.41 1.43
CA ALA A 49 -4.47 27.62 0.63
C ALA A 49 -5.34 28.50 -0.28
N VAL A 50 -5.75 29.68 0.19
CA VAL A 50 -6.48 30.67 -0.62
C VAL A 50 -5.61 31.18 -1.77
N GLU A 51 -4.38 31.64 -1.48
CA GLU A 51 -3.46 32.19 -2.48
C GLU A 51 -3.08 31.16 -3.55
N GLN A 52 -2.77 29.93 -3.14
CA GLN A 52 -2.46 28.83 -4.07
C GLN A 52 -3.65 28.46 -4.94
N THR A 53 -4.87 28.54 -4.40
CA THR A 53 -6.08 28.29 -5.19
C THR A 53 -6.27 29.40 -6.23
N LEU A 54 -6.10 30.67 -5.86
CA LEU A 54 -6.15 31.79 -6.81
C LEU A 54 -5.15 31.65 -7.95
N LEU A 55 -3.89 31.32 -7.63
CA LEU A 55 -2.83 31.16 -8.63
C LEU A 55 -3.18 30.08 -9.67
N LYS A 56 -3.89 29.02 -9.26
CA LYS A 56 -4.32 27.95 -10.17
C LYS A 56 -5.50 28.36 -11.05
N PHE A 57 -6.39 29.23 -10.56
CA PHE A 57 -7.51 29.75 -11.36
C PHE A 57 -7.13 30.92 -12.26
N ALA A 58 -6.14 31.73 -11.88
CA ALA A 58 -5.70 32.90 -12.64
C ALA A 58 -5.46 32.63 -14.15
N PRO A 59 -4.68 31.60 -14.57
CA PRO A 59 -4.47 31.33 -15.99
C PRO A 59 -5.72 30.79 -16.71
N LEU A 60 -6.68 30.22 -15.96
CA LEU A 60 -7.92 29.69 -16.52
C LEU A 60 -8.93 30.81 -16.79
N LEU A 61 -8.97 31.79 -15.89
CA LEU A 61 -9.90 32.91 -15.92
C LEU A 61 -9.47 34.04 -16.87
N MET A 62 -8.18 34.12 -17.19
CA MET A 62 -7.64 35.16 -18.07
C MET A 62 -8.29 35.11 -19.47
N GLY A 63 -8.98 36.21 -19.83
CA GLY A 63 -9.62 36.38 -21.13
C GLY A 63 -10.96 35.64 -21.29
N ARG A 64 -11.61 35.24 -20.19
CA ARG A 64 -12.93 34.58 -20.18
C ARG A 64 -13.96 35.37 -19.38
N GLU A 65 -15.23 35.21 -19.75
CA GLU A 65 -16.36 35.80 -19.01
C GLU A 65 -16.67 35.03 -17.73
N ALA A 66 -16.58 33.69 -17.77
CA ALA A 66 -16.70 32.81 -16.60
C ALA A 66 -16.15 31.41 -16.93
N ILE A 67 -15.99 30.58 -15.90
CA ILE A 67 -15.85 29.12 -16.04
C ILE A 67 -17.00 28.46 -15.28
N VAL A 68 -17.67 27.51 -15.94
CA VAL A 68 -18.77 26.74 -15.33
C VAL A 68 -18.38 25.27 -15.24
N PHE A 69 -18.38 24.75 -14.01
CA PHE A 69 -18.25 23.33 -13.74
C PHE A 69 -19.62 22.75 -13.42
N SER A 70 -20.06 21.76 -14.17
CA SER A 70 -21.19 20.91 -13.78
C SER A 70 -20.72 19.85 -12.81
N VAL A 71 -21.46 19.66 -11.72
CA VAL A 71 -21.15 18.69 -10.66
C VAL A 71 -22.17 17.56 -10.72
N ARG A 72 -21.67 16.33 -10.95
CA ARG A 72 -22.43 15.09 -10.79
C ARG A 72 -21.89 14.33 -9.58
N LYS A 73 -22.58 13.28 -9.15
CA LYS A 73 -22.27 12.52 -7.93
C LYS A 73 -20.79 12.17 -7.75
N GLU A 74 -20.08 11.87 -8.85
CA GLU A 74 -18.69 11.39 -8.80
C GLU A 74 -17.79 12.02 -9.87
N VAL A 75 -18.24 13.07 -10.57
CA VAL A 75 -17.50 13.65 -11.69
C VAL A 75 -17.83 15.13 -11.88
N PHE A 76 -16.83 15.91 -12.29
CA PHE A 76 -16.98 17.27 -12.78
C PHE A 76 -17.04 17.27 -14.31
N LEU A 77 -17.88 18.12 -14.90
CA LEU A 77 -17.91 18.35 -16.34
C LEU A 77 -17.67 19.82 -16.65
N VAL A 78 -16.96 20.07 -17.74
CA VAL A 78 -16.80 21.40 -18.36
C VAL A 78 -17.20 21.24 -19.82
N ASP A 79 -18.11 22.08 -20.30
CA ASP A 79 -18.66 21.98 -21.67
C ASP A 79 -19.18 20.57 -22.00
N ASP A 80 -19.90 19.95 -21.04
CA ASP A 80 -20.41 18.56 -21.08
C ASP A 80 -19.33 17.45 -21.23
N THR A 81 -18.05 17.81 -21.15
CA THR A 81 -16.95 16.86 -21.16
C THR A 81 -16.54 16.48 -19.73
N PRO A 82 -16.47 15.18 -19.38
CA PRO A 82 -16.08 14.76 -18.04
C PRO A 82 -14.58 14.99 -17.82
N LEU A 83 -14.25 15.68 -16.72
CA LEU A 83 -12.88 15.81 -16.25
C LEU A 83 -12.42 14.48 -15.63
N ASN A 84 -11.48 13.82 -16.30
CA ASN A 84 -10.71 12.63 -15.90
C ASN A 84 -11.29 11.83 -14.72
N SER A 85 -12.30 11.01 -15.01
CA SER A 85 -13.08 10.23 -14.02
C SER A 85 -12.30 9.18 -13.23
N ARG A 86 -11.00 8.99 -13.51
CA ARG A 86 -10.10 8.08 -12.77
C ARG A 86 -9.41 8.76 -11.59
N ASN A 87 -9.52 10.08 -11.47
CA ASN A 87 -8.92 10.84 -10.39
C ASN A 87 -9.78 10.77 -9.11
N LEU A 88 -9.37 9.95 -8.16
CA LEU A 88 -10.13 9.68 -6.92
C LEU A 88 -10.31 10.94 -6.05
N VAL A 89 -9.37 11.89 -6.08
CA VAL A 89 -9.46 13.15 -5.33
C VAL A 89 -10.63 13.99 -5.85
N LEU A 90 -10.72 14.18 -7.17
CA LEU A 90 -11.80 14.94 -7.79
C LEU A 90 -13.14 14.22 -7.68
N LYS A 91 -13.14 12.89 -7.75
CA LYS A 91 -14.32 12.06 -7.49
C LYS A 91 -14.89 12.30 -6.08
N ASN A 92 -14.02 12.29 -5.08
CA ASN A 92 -14.41 12.54 -3.69
C ASN A 92 -14.88 14.00 -3.50
N PHE A 93 -14.19 14.96 -4.10
CA PHE A 93 -14.61 16.36 -4.06
C PHE A 93 -15.98 16.59 -4.72
N ALA A 94 -16.22 15.98 -5.89
CA ALA A 94 -17.53 16.00 -6.55
C ALA A 94 -18.62 15.39 -5.66
N THR A 95 -18.33 14.28 -4.99
CA THR A 95 -19.25 13.64 -4.03
C THR A 95 -19.60 14.58 -2.87
N GLN A 96 -18.61 15.29 -2.33
CA GLN A 96 -18.81 16.23 -1.22
C GLN A 96 -19.68 17.43 -1.60
N LEU A 97 -19.48 17.98 -2.80
CA LEU A 97 -20.29 19.08 -3.34
C LEU A 97 -21.71 18.60 -3.67
N PHE A 98 -21.84 17.43 -4.29
CA PHE A 98 -23.13 16.85 -4.63
C PHE A 98 -23.98 16.54 -3.40
N ALA A 99 -23.37 16.04 -2.31
CA ALA A 99 -24.03 15.81 -1.02
C ALA A 99 -24.55 17.12 -0.37
N ARG A 100 -24.01 18.28 -0.78
CA ARG A 100 -24.45 19.62 -0.36
C ARG A 100 -25.37 20.29 -1.39
N HIS A 101 -25.90 19.51 -2.34
CA HIS A 101 -26.75 19.97 -3.44
C HIS A 101 -26.12 21.03 -4.34
N VAL A 102 -24.79 21.05 -4.46
CA VAL A 102 -24.07 21.85 -5.45
C VAL A 102 -24.04 21.06 -6.76
N ARG A 103 -24.80 21.52 -7.76
CA ARG A 103 -24.95 20.93 -9.11
C ARG A 103 -24.15 21.68 -10.16
N SER A 104 -23.85 22.95 -9.93
CA SER A 104 -22.90 23.72 -10.72
C SER A 104 -22.07 24.65 -9.84
N LEU A 105 -20.89 24.99 -10.34
CA LEU A 105 -19.99 25.98 -9.78
C LEU A 105 -19.55 26.91 -10.92
N LEU A 106 -19.97 28.17 -10.85
CA LEU A 106 -19.61 29.23 -11.78
C LEU A 106 -18.59 30.17 -11.11
N ILE A 107 -17.50 30.45 -11.82
CA ILE A 107 -16.37 31.24 -11.33
C ILE A 107 -16.12 32.41 -12.28
N LEU A 108 -16.16 33.63 -11.74
CA LEU A 108 -15.94 34.88 -12.47
C LEU A 108 -14.45 35.26 -12.52
N PRO A 109 -14.02 36.06 -13.52
CA PRO A 109 -12.61 36.35 -13.76
C PRO A 109 -11.93 37.18 -12.66
N ASP A 110 -12.72 37.92 -11.88
CA ASP A 110 -12.25 38.75 -10.78
C ASP A 110 -12.26 38.01 -9.42
N LEU A 111 -12.20 36.67 -9.46
CA LEU A 111 -12.06 35.80 -8.29
C LEU A 111 -10.99 36.32 -7.32
N ASN A 112 -11.36 36.47 -6.05
CA ASN A 112 -10.52 37.09 -5.03
C ASN A 112 -10.41 36.26 -3.74
N SER A 113 -9.45 36.63 -2.89
CA SER A 113 -9.11 35.91 -1.67
C SER A 113 -10.25 35.86 -0.64
N ARG A 114 -11.05 36.93 -0.55
CA ARG A 114 -12.18 37.03 0.38
C ARG A 114 -13.27 36.03 -0.03
N ASP A 115 -13.69 36.09 -1.28
CA ASP A 115 -14.76 35.25 -1.80
C ASP A 115 -14.40 33.76 -1.76
N LEU A 116 -13.14 33.39 -2.05
CA LEU A 116 -12.68 32.01 -1.89
C LEU A 116 -12.72 31.53 -0.44
N ARG A 117 -12.29 32.39 0.49
CA ARG A 117 -12.28 32.08 1.92
C ARG A 117 -13.71 31.91 2.44
N GLU A 118 -14.59 32.82 2.08
CA GLU A 118 -16.00 32.78 2.47
C GLU A 118 -16.74 31.60 1.84
N PHE A 119 -16.45 31.29 0.57
CA PHE A 119 -16.97 30.11 -0.11
C PHE A 119 -16.56 28.82 0.61
N ALA A 120 -15.28 28.69 0.95
CA ALA A 120 -14.78 27.54 1.70
C ALA A 120 -15.41 27.43 3.09
N ARG A 121 -15.52 28.55 3.83
CA ARG A 121 -16.18 28.63 5.14
C ARG A 121 -17.64 28.17 5.08
N CYS A 122 -18.38 28.58 4.06
CA CYS A 122 -19.78 28.17 3.88
C CYS A 122 -19.92 26.66 3.62
N LEU A 123 -19.02 26.08 2.81
CA LEU A 123 -19.01 24.65 2.48
C LEU A 123 -18.39 23.77 3.58
N ALA A 124 -17.62 24.35 4.49
CA ALA A 124 -16.98 23.66 5.60
C ALA A 124 -18.00 23.13 6.62
N LYS A 125 -19.15 23.83 6.77
CA LYS A 125 -20.26 23.45 7.66
C LYS A 125 -20.80 22.04 7.38
N GLU A 126 -21.40 21.45 8.41
CA GLU A 126 -22.03 20.14 8.30
C GLU A 126 -23.34 20.22 7.48
N PRO A 127 -23.70 19.18 6.70
CA PRO A 127 -24.88 19.22 5.84
C PRO A 127 -26.22 19.61 6.53
N PRO A 128 -26.50 19.19 7.79
CA PRO A 128 -27.72 19.61 8.49
C PRO A 128 -27.76 21.11 8.79
N GLU A 129 -26.62 21.73 9.14
CA GLU A 129 -26.51 23.17 9.41
C GLU A 129 -26.74 23.99 8.15
N ILE A 130 -26.16 23.52 7.03
CA ILE A 130 -26.36 24.11 5.71
C ILE A 130 -27.85 24.08 5.34
N HIS A 131 -28.55 22.98 5.61
CA HIS A 131 -29.97 22.85 5.28
C HIS A 131 -30.85 23.76 6.13
N GLN A 132 -30.56 23.88 7.43
CA GLN A 132 -31.28 24.79 8.34
C GLN A 132 -31.11 26.26 7.96
N GLN A 133 -29.99 26.62 7.31
CA GLN A 133 -29.68 27.98 6.86
C GLN A 133 -30.07 28.23 5.39
N GLY A 134 -30.97 27.42 4.83
CA GLY A 134 -31.52 27.65 3.48
C GLY A 134 -30.65 27.14 2.33
N GLY A 135 -29.60 26.37 2.62
CA GLY A 135 -28.68 25.80 1.64
C GLY A 135 -27.44 26.65 1.38
N VAL A 136 -26.50 26.11 0.61
CA VAL A 136 -25.21 26.78 0.35
C VAL A 136 -25.40 28.12 -0.40
N ALA A 137 -26.41 28.24 -1.27
CA ALA A 137 -26.63 29.46 -2.06
C ALA A 137 -27.02 30.65 -1.17
N ALA A 138 -27.91 30.41 -0.19
CA ALA A 138 -28.31 31.40 0.80
C ALA A 138 -27.12 31.83 1.68
N LEU A 139 -26.26 30.89 2.08
CA LEU A 139 -25.05 31.19 2.84
C LEU A 139 -24.05 32.06 2.08
N LEU A 140 -23.84 31.78 0.80
CA LEU A 140 -22.98 32.60 -0.04
C LEU A 140 -23.56 34.01 -0.25
N GLN A 141 -24.89 34.12 -0.34
CA GLN A 141 -25.58 35.41 -0.42
C GLN A 141 -25.42 36.21 0.87
N GLU A 142 -25.59 35.59 2.03
CA GLU A 142 -25.41 36.23 3.34
C GLU A 142 -23.96 36.68 3.56
N ALA A 143 -22.98 35.86 3.16
CA ALA A 143 -21.55 36.21 3.17
C ALA A 143 -21.15 37.22 2.07
N CYS A 144 -22.12 37.67 1.25
CA CYS A 144 -21.94 38.57 0.13
C CYS A 144 -20.84 38.10 -0.84
N VAL A 145 -20.74 36.79 -1.13
CA VAL A 145 -19.78 36.24 -2.11
C VAL A 145 -20.24 36.60 -3.51
N ALA A 146 -19.38 37.25 -4.30
CA ALA A 146 -19.76 37.89 -5.56
C ALA A 146 -19.13 37.24 -6.79
N THR A 147 -18.02 36.50 -6.61
CA THR A 147 -17.22 35.93 -7.71
C THR A 147 -17.33 34.41 -7.86
N LEU A 148 -17.98 33.74 -6.92
CA LEU A 148 -18.26 32.30 -6.91
C LEU A 148 -19.75 32.04 -6.72
N TRP A 149 -20.34 31.35 -7.69
CA TRP A 149 -21.77 31.08 -7.74
C TRP A 149 -22.02 29.58 -7.84
N ILE A 150 -23.12 29.12 -7.24
CA ILE A 150 -23.51 27.72 -7.32
C ILE A 150 -24.95 27.61 -7.82
N ASN A 151 -25.23 26.53 -8.53
CA ASN A 151 -26.56 26.23 -9.09
C ASN A 151 -27.13 27.31 -10.03
N GLU A 152 -26.33 28.31 -10.39
CA GLU A 152 -26.66 29.33 -11.38
C GLU A 152 -25.93 29.05 -12.68
N PHE A 153 -26.66 29.22 -13.79
CA PHE A 153 -26.16 28.97 -15.15
C PHE A 153 -26.36 30.18 -16.07
N ASP A 154 -27.20 31.13 -15.67
CA ASP A 154 -27.44 32.36 -16.42
C ASP A 154 -26.45 33.45 -15.99
N LEU A 155 -25.45 33.70 -16.84
CA LEU A 155 -24.43 34.70 -16.58
C LEU A 155 -25.00 36.12 -16.48
N ALA A 156 -26.07 36.45 -17.21
CA ALA A 156 -26.67 37.78 -17.16
C ALA A 156 -27.28 38.06 -15.79
N ASN A 157 -28.05 37.10 -15.26
CA ASN A 157 -28.60 37.15 -13.91
C ASN A 157 -27.50 37.19 -12.83
N VAL A 158 -26.43 36.41 -13.01
CA VAL A 158 -25.27 36.41 -12.10
C VAL A 158 -24.60 37.78 -12.04
N LEU A 159 -24.39 38.44 -13.18
CA LEU A 159 -23.75 39.77 -13.23
C LEU A 159 -24.66 40.86 -12.64
N GLU A 160 -25.98 40.78 -12.83
CA GLU A 160 -26.94 41.70 -12.20
C GLU A 160 -26.92 41.56 -10.67
N GLN A 161 -27.06 40.34 -10.15
CA GLN A 161 -27.04 40.08 -8.71
C GLN A 161 -25.66 40.32 -8.07
N LYS A 162 -24.57 40.20 -8.84
CA LYS A 162 -23.22 40.54 -8.38
C LYS A 162 -23.14 41.99 -7.92
N HIS A 163 -23.66 42.92 -8.72
CA HIS A 163 -23.67 44.35 -8.37
C HIS A 163 -24.44 44.60 -7.06
N GLU A 164 -25.56 43.92 -6.84
CA GLU A 164 -26.31 44.01 -5.58
C GLU A 164 -25.50 43.49 -4.37
N ARG A 165 -24.77 42.38 -4.52
CA ARG A 165 -23.93 41.81 -3.45
C ARG A 165 -22.71 42.68 -3.14
N GLU A 166 -22.13 43.31 -4.15
CA GLU A 166 -21.03 44.25 -4.00
C GLU A 166 -21.47 45.55 -3.34
N ALA A 167 -22.65 46.08 -3.71
CA ALA A 167 -23.24 47.25 -3.06
C ALA A 167 -23.55 46.99 -1.58
N ARG A 168 -24.21 45.87 -1.26
CA ARG A 168 -24.46 45.46 0.14
C ARG A 168 -23.17 45.26 0.93
N ARG A 169 -22.11 44.73 0.30
CA ARG A 169 -20.80 44.57 0.93
C ARG A 169 -20.21 45.93 1.31
N GLN A 170 -20.26 46.91 0.42
CA GLN A 170 -19.79 48.27 0.70
C GLN A 170 -20.57 48.89 1.86
N GLU A 171 -21.90 48.76 1.87
CA GLU A 171 -22.74 49.23 2.98
C GLU A 171 -22.43 48.55 4.33
N MET A 172 -22.08 47.26 4.33
CA MET A 172 -21.69 46.52 5.54
C MET A 172 -20.30 46.93 6.06
N GLU A 173 -19.38 47.27 5.16
CA GLU A 173 -18.02 47.69 5.50
C GLU A 173 -18.00 49.15 5.99
N GLU A 174 -18.90 50.00 5.49
CA GLU A 174 -19.07 51.40 5.95
C GLU A 174 -19.80 51.53 7.31
N ASN A 175 -20.62 50.54 7.70
CA ASN A 175 -21.41 50.57 8.94
C ASN A 175 -20.78 49.83 10.14
N GLN A 176 -19.53 49.36 10.05
CA GLN A 176 -18.82 48.78 11.19
C GLN A 176 -18.15 49.89 12.03
N PRO A 177 -18.40 50.00 13.35
CA PRO A 177 -17.60 50.87 14.21
C PRO A 177 -16.17 50.34 14.22
N GLU A 178 -15.19 51.25 14.09
CA GLU A 178 -13.75 50.94 14.25
C GLU A 178 -13.49 50.33 15.64
N ALA A 179 -13.62 49.01 15.74
CA ALA A 179 -13.23 48.23 16.90
C ALA A 179 -11.83 47.67 16.66
N GLU A 180 -10.87 48.32 17.33
CA GLU A 180 -9.56 47.81 17.69
C GLU A 180 -8.69 47.29 16.53
N GLY A 181 -7.95 48.23 15.93
CA GLY A 181 -6.50 48.25 16.10
C GLY A 181 -5.78 46.90 16.16
N GLY A 182 -6.02 46.03 15.18
CA GLY A 182 -5.09 44.96 14.85
C GLY A 182 -3.83 45.63 14.36
N GLN A 183 -2.89 45.87 15.29
CA GLN A 183 -1.54 46.33 15.00
C GLN A 183 -1.11 45.66 13.71
N GLY A 184 -0.81 46.49 12.70
CA GLY A 184 -0.04 46.03 11.56
C GLY A 184 1.15 45.30 12.15
N THR A 185 1.14 43.98 12.04
CA THR A 185 2.32 43.17 12.28
C THR A 185 3.41 43.90 11.49
N PRO A 186 4.48 44.39 12.13
CA PRO A 186 5.51 45.06 11.38
C PRO A 186 5.93 44.10 10.26
N PRO A 187 6.25 44.60 9.05
CA PRO A 187 6.63 43.76 7.92
C PRO A 187 7.72 42.74 8.28
N SER A 188 8.43 42.93 9.39
CA SER A 188 9.50 42.07 9.89
C SER A 188 9.10 40.71 10.46
N LEU A 189 7.84 40.39 10.79
CA LEU A 189 7.46 39.04 11.26
C LEU A 189 6.76 38.16 10.20
N ALA A 190 6.05 38.77 9.24
CA ALA A 190 5.44 38.04 8.12
C ALA A 190 6.51 37.63 7.07
N ILE A 191 7.54 38.44 6.90
CA ILE A 191 8.70 38.14 6.04
C ILE A 191 9.56 36.97 6.60
N GLN A 192 9.39 36.58 7.87
CA GLN A 192 10.19 35.48 8.45
C GLN A 192 9.65 34.08 8.16
N LEU A 193 8.37 33.92 7.84
CA LEU A 193 7.79 32.63 7.41
C LEU A 193 7.71 32.49 5.88
N GLU A 194 7.79 33.61 5.15
CA GLU A 194 7.95 33.63 3.69
C GLU A 194 9.33 33.11 3.24
N GLU A 195 10.30 33.02 4.16
CA GLU A 195 11.67 32.56 3.88
C GLU A 195 12.02 31.15 4.39
N GLN A 196 11.18 30.49 5.20
CA GLN A 196 11.49 29.13 5.67
C GLN A 196 10.94 28.07 4.71
N ASP A 197 11.69 27.84 3.64
CA ASP A 197 11.62 26.61 2.85
C ASP A 197 11.95 25.40 3.74
N LEU A 198 11.25 24.28 3.57
CA LEU A 198 11.61 23.01 4.21
C LEU A 198 13.08 22.69 3.94
N GLU A 199 13.60 23.01 2.75
CA GLU A 199 15.00 22.86 2.43
C GLU A 199 15.93 23.69 3.33
N LYS A 200 15.61 24.98 3.54
CA LYS A 200 16.39 25.89 4.40
C LYS A 200 16.35 25.43 5.85
N LEU A 201 15.17 25.04 6.34
CA LEU A 201 15.02 24.55 7.71
C LEU A 201 15.85 23.27 7.94
N LEU A 202 15.85 22.33 6.99
CA LEU A 202 16.67 21.12 7.08
C LEU A 202 18.17 21.45 7.10
N LEU A 203 18.61 22.42 6.29
CA LEU A 203 19.99 22.87 6.28
C LEU A 203 20.41 23.49 7.63
N GLU A 204 19.56 24.36 8.19
CA GLU A 204 19.79 24.97 9.52
C GLU A 204 19.84 23.92 10.63
N MET A 205 18.98 22.89 10.57
CA MET A 205 18.99 21.78 11.53
C MET A 205 20.28 20.95 11.47
N GLU A 206 20.84 20.74 10.27
CA GLU A 206 22.10 20.00 10.10
C GLU A 206 23.32 20.80 10.57
N GLN A 207 23.27 22.13 10.48
CA GLN A 207 24.40 23.00 10.81
C GLN A 207 24.38 23.52 12.26
N THR A 208 23.22 23.52 12.92
CA THR A 208 23.13 24.12 14.25
C THR A 208 23.90 23.32 15.30
N GLU A 209 24.74 24.01 16.07
CA GLU A 209 25.45 23.45 17.24
C GLU A 209 24.59 23.54 18.52
N SER A 210 23.57 24.41 18.55
CA SER A 210 22.71 24.64 19.72
C SER A 210 21.56 23.65 19.79
N ASP A 211 21.48 22.91 20.90
CA ASP A 211 20.39 21.97 21.17
C ASP A 211 19.02 22.65 21.33
N GLN A 212 19.00 23.85 21.92
CA GLN A 212 17.77 24.62 22.07
C GLN A 212 17.26 25.09 20.70
N HIS A 213 18.17 25.54 19.84
CA HIS A 213 17.82 25.97 18.50
C HIS A 213 17.35 24.78 17.64
N PHE A 214 18.05 23.64 17.72
CA PHE A 214 17.59 22.40 17.09
C PHE A 214 16.16 22.02 17.52
N ARG A 215 15.85 22.09 18.82
CA ARG A 215 14.51 21.78 19.32
C ARG A 215 13.44 22.72 18.76
N MET A 216 13.75 24.00 18.59
CA MET A 216 12.85 24.96 17.96
C MET A 216 12.61 24.62 16.48
N LEU A 217 13.68 24.34 15.73
CA LEU A 217 13.57 23.95 14.32
C LEU A 217 12.78 22.64 14.14
N ALA A 218 13.00 21.64 15.01
CA ALA A 218 12.29 20.37 14.98
C ALA A 218 10.76 20.53 15.17
N LYS A 219 10.31 21.53 15.95
CA LYS A 219 8.87 21.84 16.11
C LYS A 219 8.25 22.44 14.85
N ASN A 220 9.04 23.13 14.04
CA ASN A 220 8.57 23.79 12.82
C ASN A 220 8.59 22.86 11.59
N ILE A 221 9.20 21.67 11.69
CA ILE A 221 9.22 20.67 10.61
C ILE A 221 7.82 20.21 10.21
N GLU A 222 6.96 19.90 11.18
CA GLU A 222 5.69 19.24 10.93
C GLU A 222 4.82 19.97 9.89
N PRO A 223 4.49 21.26 10.05
CA PRO A 223 3.66 21.98 9.08
C PRO A 223 4.32 22.03 7.69
N LEU A 224 5.65 22.18 7.61
CA LEU A 224 6.36 22.25 6.35
C LEU A 224 6.39 20.89 5.62
N VAL A 225 6.51 19.78 6.35
CA VAL A 225 6.41 18.43 5.78
C VAL A 225 5.02 18.20 5.22
N LEU A 226 3.96 18.56 5.97
CA LEU A 226 2.58 18.41 5.52
C LEU A 226 2.26 19.23 4.26
N LEU A 227 2.80 20.45 4.15
CA LEU A 227 2.69 21.28 2.95
C LEU A 227 3.41 20.68 1.73
N ASN A 228 4.42 19.83 1.96
CA ASN A 228 5.26 19.23 0.92
C ASN A 228 4.88 17.77 0.58
N LEU A 229 3.73 17.26 1.03
CA LEU A 229 3.19 15.92 0.66
C LEU A 229 2.68 15.88 -0.79
N THR A 230 3.54 16.24 -1.73
CA THR A 230 3.29 16.29 -3.18
C THR A 230 4.42 15.57 -3.92
N ASP A 231 4.19 15.22 -5.19
CA ASP A 231 5.25 14.56 -5.98
C ASP A 231 6.51 15.43 -6.11
N SER A 232 6.36 16.75 -6.22
CA SER A 232 7.49 17.69 -6.27
C SER A 232 8.18 17.87 -4.93
N GLY A 233 7.44 17.85 -3.81
CA GLY A 233 8.00 17.98 -2.46
C GLY A 233 8.63 16.69 -1.92
N ARG A 234 8.45 15.56 -2.61
CA ARG A 234 8.90 14.24 -2.14
C ARG A 234 10.38 14.15 -1.75
N PRO A 235 11.34 14.67 -2.53
CA PRO A 235 12.75 14.60 -2.13
C PRO A 235 12.99 15.27 -0.78
N LEU A 236 12.34 16.41 -0.51
CA LEU A 236 12.46 17.16 0.73
C LEU A 236 11.78 16.43 1.90
N VAL A 237 10.58 15.88 1.69
CA VAL A 237 9.88 15.09 2.71
C VAL A 237 10.70 13.85 3.09
N ILE A 238 11.20 13.09 2.12
CA ILE A 238 12.05 11.92 2.37
C ILE A 238 13.31 12.33 3.14
N ARG A 239 13.96 13.42 2.74
CA ARG A 239 15.16 13.95 3.44
C ARG A 239 14.82 14.33 4.88
N ALA A 240 13.72 15.03 5.13
CA ALA A 240 13.28 15.43 6.46
C ALA A 240 13.06 14.23 7.37
N LEU A 241 12.33 13.22 6.89
CA LEU A 241 12.04 12.02 7.67
C LEU A 241 13.31 11.22 7.94
N LEU A 242 14.22 11.08 6.96
CA LEU A 242 15.49 10.38 7.15
C LEU A 242 16.37 11.10 8.17
N LEU A 243 16.42 12.43 8.12
CA LEU A 243 17.14 13.26 9.08
C LEU A 243 16.61 13.02 10.50
N LEU A 244 15.30 13.15 10.70
CA LEU A 244 14.67 12.92 12.01
C LEU A 244 14.90 11.51 12.52
N CYS A 245 14.74 10.49 11.66
CA CYS A 245 14.95 9.09 12.04
C CYS A 245 16.41 8.85 12.48
N ARG A 246 17.37 9.42 11.74
CA ARG A 246 18.80 9.36 12.09
C ARG A 246 19.05 10.03 13.45
N TYR A 247 18.54 11.24 13.65
CA TYR A 247 18.74 11.99 14.89
C TYR A 247 18.06 11.33 16.09
N ALA A 248 16.88 10.74 15.91
CA ALA A 248 16.17 10.00 16.94
C ALA A 248 16.92 8.73 17.39
N ALA A 249 17.69 8.10 16.50
CA ALA A 249 18.38 6.83 16.74
C ALA A 249 19.85 6.99 17.16
N ASP A 250 20.51 8.09 16.80
CA ASP A 250 21.94 8.30 17.04
C ASP A 250 22.25 8.54 18.52
N ARG A 251 22.87 7.56 19.16
CA ARG A 251 23.23 7.59 20.59
C ARG A 251 24.35 8.58 20.92
N GLN A 252 25.08 9.07 19.92
CA GLN A 252 26.14 10.07 20.13
C GLN A 252 25.55 11.48 20.27
N LEU A 253 24.33 11.71 19.77
CA LEU A 253 23.63 12.99 19.92
C LEU A 253 23.05 13.17 21.33
N SER A 254 22.91 14.43 21.72
CA SER A 254 22.33 14.81 23.00
C SER A 254 20.91 14.26 23.18
N LEU A 255 20.51 14.07 24.44
CA LEU A 255 19.16 13.61 24.77
C LEU A 255 18.10 14.55 24.19
N THR A 256 18.34 15.86 24.25
CA THR A 256 17.44 16.90 23.73
C THR A 256 17.16 16.73 22.24
N ARG A 257 18.19 16.53 21.41
CA ARG A 257 18.02 16.34 19.96
C ARG A 257 17.29 15.05 19.63
N ARG A 258 17.65 13.97 20.32
CA ARG A 258 16.98 12.67 20.17
C ARG A 258 15.50 12.76 20.50
N GLN A 259 15.16 13.33 21.66
CA GLN A 259 13.77 13.50 22.11
C GLN A 259 12.99 14.40 21.16
N ALA A 260 13.53 15.57 20.79
CA ALA A 260 12.86 16.47 19.85
C ALA A 260 12.55 15.78 18.51
N SER A 261 13.50 15.00 17.99
CA SER A 261 13.28 14.26 16.73
C SER A 261 12.23 13.16 16.88
N GLN A 262 12.20 12.44 18.01
CA GLN A 262 11.19 11.42 18.30
C GLN A 262 9.79 12.03 18.50
N GLU A 263 9.70 13.17 19.17
CA GLU A 263 8.46 13.95 19.34
C GLU A 263 7.92 14.39 17.97
N THR A 264 8.76 15.00 17.12
CA THR A 264 8.36 15.43 15.78
C THR A 264 7.93 14.25 14.91
N LEU A 265 8.67 13.13 14.91
CA LEU A 265 8.24 11.91 14.21
C LEU A 265 6.90 11.39 14.73
N THR A 266 6.63 11.58 16.03
CA THR A 266 5.37 11.15 16.63
C THR A 266 4.19 11.99 16.14
N LEU A 267 4.37 13.32 16.04
CA LEU A 267 3.38 14.25 15.51
C LEU A 267 3.07 14.03 14.02
N LEU A 268 4.09 13.59 13.27
CA LEU A 268 3.98 13.31 11.84
C LEU A 268 3.20 12.03 11.50
N ILE A 269 2.90 11.16 12.46
CA ILE A 269 2.13 9.94 12.22
C ILE A 269 0.67 10.29 11.95
N ARG A 270 0.35 10.41 10.67
CA ARG A 270 -0.97 10.75 10.16
C ARG A 270 -1.25 9.94 8.89
N GLU A 271 -2.53 9.77 8.57
CA GLU A 271 -2.97 9.02 7.38
C GLU A 271 -2.37 9.61 6.10
N GLU A 272 -2.33 10.95 5.98
CA GLU A 272 -1.81 11.64 4.80
C GLU A 272 -0.32 11.34 4.56
N LEU A 273 0.46 11.28 5.63
CA LEU A 273 1.88 10.94 5.52
C LEU A 273 2.07 9.48 5.09
N PHE A 274 1.30 8.56 5.68
CA PHE A 274 1.41 7.15 5.33
C PHE A 274 0.95 6.88 3.91
N ASP A 275 -0.17 7.47 3.48
CA ASP A 275 -0.61 7.42 2.08
C ASP A 275 0.45 7.97 1.13
N PHE A 276 1.08 9.08 1.49
CA PHE A 276 2.17 9.67 0.73
C PHE A 276 3.38 8.72 0.60
N LEU A 277 3.83 8.13 1.71
CA LEU A 277 4.97 7.20 1.74
C LEU A 277 4.66 5.91 0.96
N ILE A 278 3.45 5.37 1.12
CA ILE A 278 3.01 4.14 0.46
C ILE A 278 2.86 4.37 -1.06
N THR A 279 2.25 5.48 -1.45
CA THR A 279 2.13 5.87 -2.86
C THR A 279 3.51 6.09 -3.48
N SER A 280 4.40 6.79 -2.77
CA SER A 280 5.78 7.01 -3.19
C SER A 280 6.53 5.69 -3.39
N LEU A 281 6.35 4.73 -2.47
CA LEU A 281 6.99 3.41 -2.54
C LEU A 281 6.55 2.62 -3.79
N CYS A 282 5.29 2.76 -4.19
CA CYS A 282 4.70 2.03 -5.32
C CYS A 282 4.94 2.70 -6.68
N GLN A 283 5.64 3.83 -6.75
CA GLN A 283 5.89 4.49 -8.03
C GLN A 283 6.81 3.67 -8.93
N LYS A 284 6.38 3.52 -10.19
CA LYS A 284 7.02 2.65 -11.19
C LYS A 284 8.39 3.15 -11.63
N ASN A 285 8.59 4.47 -11.64
CA ASN A 285 9.83 5.09 -12.12
C ASN A 285 10.93 5.16 -11.05
N ASP A 286 10.67 4.64 -9.84
CA ASP A 286 11.61 4.80 -8.74
C ASP A 286 12.76 3.77 -8.82
N VAL A 287 13.99 4.29 -8.80
CA VAL A 287 15.22 3.49 -8.85
C VAL A 287 15.32 2.62 -7.60
N ARG A 288 15.92 1.43 -7.71
CA ARG A 288 16.04 0.46 -6.60
C ARG A 288 16.56 1.10 -5.30
N GLU A 289 17.53 2.01 -5.40
CA GLU A 289 18.10 2.70 -4.25
C GLU A 289 17.10 3.63 -3.53
N SER A 290 16.33 4.43 -4.28
CA SER A 290 15.27 5.28 -3.73
C SER A 290 14.21 4.46 -2.99
N ARG A 291 13.84 3.31 -3.56
CA ARG A 291 12.88 2.39 -2.94
C ARG A 291 13.40 1.82 -1.62
N GLU A 292 14.69 1.46 -1.54
CA GLU A 292 15.28 0.97 -0.28
C GLU A 292 15.30 2.03 0.82
N ARG A 293 15.50 3.31 0.47
CA ARG A 293 15.39 4.41 1.44
C ARG A 293 13.96 4.55 1.98
N LEU A 294 12.95 4.46 1.11
CA LEU A 294 11.54 4.46 1.51
C LEU A 294 11.17 3.27 2.38
N LEU A 295 11.63 2.07 2.04
CA LEU A 295 11.41 0.88 2.89
C LEU A 295 12.10 1.02 4.26
N THR A 296 13.25 1.69 4.32
CA THR A 296 13.95 2.01 5.57
C THR A 296 13.14 3.00 6.42
N LEU A 297 12.59 4.04 5.81
CA LEU A 297 11.70 4.99 6.47
C LEU A 297 10.44 4.32 7.01
N ILE A 298 9.78 3.49 6.21
CA ILE A 298 8.59 2.73 6.63
C ILE A 298 8.89 1.88 7.86
N ALA A 299 10.09 1.26 7.93
CA ALA A 299 10.51 0.48 9.09
C ALA A 299 10.67 1.32 10.37
N CYS A 300 10.86 2.63 10.28
CA CYS A 300 10.90 3.53 11.44
C CYS A 300 9.51 3.75 12.07
N PHE A 301 8.42 3.48 11.34
CA PHE A 301 7.03 3.62 11.81
C PHE A 301 6.42 2.27 12.24
N ARG A 302 7.26 1.34 12.69
CA ARG A 302 6.84 0.03 13.18
C ARG A 302 5.79 0.13 14.29
N GLY A 303 4.76 -0.69 14.20
CA GLY A 303 3.59 -0.73 15.08
C GLY A 303 2.51 0.31 14.76
N LYS A 304 2.70 1.12 13.71
CA LYS A 304 1.83 2.26 13.38
C LYS A 304 1.40 2.29 11.91
N ILE A 305 2.24 1.85 10.98
CA ILE A 305 1.97 1.90 9.53
C ILE A 305 1.38 0.60 8.97
N GLU A 306 1.47 -0.51 9.71
CA GLU A 306 1.08 -1.86 9.28
C GLU A 306 -0.37 -1.92 8.78
N LYS A 307 -1.30 -1.22 9.46
CA LYS A 307 -2.71 -1.14 9.07
C LYS A 307 -2.89 -0.51 7.69
N TYR A 308 -2.21 0.61 7.46
CA TYR A 308 -2.29 1.35 6.19
C TYR A 308 -1.67 0.54 5.05
N LEU A 309 -0.50 -0.07 5.26
CA LEU A 309 0.12 -0.95 4.27
C LEU A 309 -0.81 -2.12 3.88
N MET A 310 -1.48 -2.72 4.85
CA MET A 310 -2.41 -3.82 4.59
C MET A 310 -3.68 -3.36 3.86
N GLN A 311 -4.23 -2.19 4.21
CA GLN A 311 -5.36 -1.58 3.51
C GLN A 311 -5.02 -1.35 2.02
N HIS A 312 -3.89 -0.69 1.76
CA HIS A 312 -3.39 -0.47 0.40
C HIS A 312 -3.14 -1.79 -0.34
N LEU A 313 -2.54 -2.80 0.31
CA LEU A 313 -2.31 -4.11 -0.29
C LEU A 313 -3.61 -4.82 -0.67
N ALA A 314 -4.67 -4.67 0.14
CA ALA A 314 -5.95 -5.31 -0.08
C ALA A 314 -6.73 -4.72 -1.27
N GLU A 315 -6.50 -3.45 -1.59
CA GLU A 315 -7.15 -2.73 -2.69
C GLU A 315 -6.29 -2.68 -3.96
N GLU A 316 -5.01 -3.04 -3.87
CA GLU A 316 -4.07 -2.94 -4.99
C GLU A 316 -4.29 -4.02 -6.06
N ASN A 317 -4.37 -3.55 -7.31
CA ASN A 317 -4.57 -4.38 -8.48
C ASN A 317 -3.26 -4.65 -9.25
N ASP A 318 -2.30 -3.73 -9.18
CA ASP A 318 -1.00 -3.86 -9.83
C ASP A 318 -0.14 -4.93 -9.14
N SER A 319 0.33 -5.90 -9.92
CA SER A 319 1.10 -7.03 -9.38
C SER A 319 2.47 -6.64 -8.81
N GLN A 320 3.09 -5.57 -9.30
CA GLN A 320 4.37 -5.09 -8.80
C GLN A 320 4.15 -4.32 -7.50
N SER A 321 3.19 -3.40 -7.46
CA SER A 321 2.82 -2.69 -6.23
C SER A 321 2.46 -3.67 -5.11
N ARG A 322 1.65 -4.71 -5.39
CA ARG A 322 1.35 -5.75 -4.39
C ARG A 322 2.59 -6.44 -3.82
N LYS A 323 3.57 -6.78 -4.67
CA LYS A 323 4.84 -7.38 -4.21
C LYS A 323 5.63 -6.40 -3.33
N ILE A 324 5.64 -5.13 -3.70
CA ILE A 324 6.34 -4.07 -2.95
C ILE A 324 5.69 -3.87 -1.57
N LEU A 325 4.36 -3.75 -1.51
CA LEU A 325 3.60 -3.63 -0.26
C LEU A 325 3.77 -4.86 0.64
N GLY A 326 3.73 -6.06 0.05
CA GLY A 326 4.00 -7.30 0.79
C GLY A 326 5.44 -7.36 1.33
N SER A 327 6.42 -6.87 0.58
CA SER A 327 7.82 -6.75 1.04
C SER A 327 7.96 -5.75 2.19
N ALA A 328 7.23 -4.64 2.14
CA ALA A 328 7.20 -3.66 3.22
C ALA A 328 6.64 -4.26 4.51
N LEU A 329 5.50 -4.97 4.45
CA LEU A 329 4.94 -5.68 5.59
C LEU A 329 5.88 -6.77 6.14
N LEU A 330 6.55 -7.52 5.24
CA LEU A 330 7.55 -8.51 5.63
C LEU A 330 8.73 -7.89 6.38
N ARG A 331 9.20 -6.71 5.95
CA ARG A 331 10.30 -5.98 6.60
C ARG A 331 9.94 -5.48 8.00
N LEU A 332 8.65 -5.21 8.26
CA LEU A 332 8.14 -4.90 9.59
C LEU A 332 8.15 -6.14 10.50
N GLY A 333 8.02 -7.34 9.93
CA GLY A 333 8.15 -8.61 10.65
C GLY A 333 7.00 -8.82 11.62
N ALA A 334 7.29 -9.30 12.84
CA ALA A 334 6.28 -9.71 13.82
C ALA A 334 5.26 -8.63 14.20
N THR A 335 5.59 -7.33 14.06
CA THR A 335 4.62 -6.25 14.34
C THR A 335 3.50 -6.15 13.31
N ALA A 336 3.70 -6.73 12.12
CA ALA A 336 2.64 -6.87 11.12
C ALA A 336 1.71 -8.06 11.38
N CYS A 337 2.09 -9.01 12.24
CA CYS A 337 1.27 -10.20 12.50
C CYS A 337 -0.15 -9.88 13.01
N PRO A 338 -0.38 -8.95 13.96
CA PRO A 338 -1.72 -8.62 14.42
C PRO A 338 -2.65 -8.16 13.30
N VAL A 339 -2.22 -7.21 12.45
CA VAL A 339 -3.04 -6.76 11.32
C VAL A 339 -3.24 -7.86 10.29
N LEU A 340 -2.19 -8.64 9.98
CA LEU A 340 -2.31 -9.73 9.01
C LEU A 340 -3.31 -10.80 9.48
N ILE A 341 -3.36 -11.07 10.80
CA ILE A 341 -4.32 -11.99 11.42
C ILE A 341 -5.75 -11.44 11.31
N GLU A 342 -5.96 -10.13 11.49
CA GLU A 342 -7.28 -9.51 11.29
C GLU A 342 -7.81 -9.73 9.87
N TYR A 343 -6.93 -9.60 8.87
CA TYR A 343 -7.27 -9.79 7.45
C TYR A 343 -7.46 -11.26 7.03
N LEU A 344 -7.24 -12.23 7.91
CA LEU A 344 -7.66 -13.62 7.66
C LEU A 344 -9.19 -13.79 7.64
N LYS A 345 -9.93 -12.79 8.11
CA LYS A 345 -11.40 -12.76 8.12
C LYS A 345 -12.00 -12.00 6.91
N ASP A 346 -11.16 -11.49 6.01
CA ASP A 346 -11.64 -10.74 4.84
C ASP A 346 -12.44 -11.67 3.90
N PRO A 347 -13.59 -11.24 3.35
CA PRO A 347 -14.40 -12.08 2.46
C PRO A 347 -13.71 -12.41 1.12
N ARG A 348 -12.67 -11.65 0.73
CA ARG A 348 -11.99 -11.81 -0.55
C ARG A 348 -10.85 -12.82 -0.39
N TRP A 349 -10.97 -13.99 -1.03
CA TRP A 349 -9.97 -15.07 -0.97
C TRP A 349 -8.53 -14.61 -1.26
N PHE A 350 -8.33 -13.64 -2.15
CA PHE A 350 -6.99 -13.17 -2.53
C PHE A 350 -6.35 -12.30 -1.44
N VAL A 351 -7.15 -11.58 -0.65
CA VAL A 351 -6.66 -10.78 0.48
C VAL A 351 -6.21 -11.71 1.60
N VAL A 352 -7.06 -12.69 1.94
CA VAL A 352 -6.73 -13.75 2.91
C VAL A 352 -5.47 -14.50 2.49
N ARG A 353 -5.38 -14.92 1.22
CA ARG A 353 -4.20 -15.60 0.68
C ARG A 353 -2.93 -14.74 0.82
N ASN A 354 -3.00 -13.45 0.50
CA ASN A 354 -1.85 -12.55 0.62
C ASN A 354 -1.39 -12.43 2.09
N ALA A 355 -2.35 -12.26 3.02
CA ALA A 355 -2.05 -12.19 4.45
C ALA A 355 -1.35 -13.47 4.95
N ILE A 356 -1.87 -14.64 4.58
CA ILE A 356 -1.26 -15.95 4.89
C ILE A 356 0.15 -16.08 4.31
N GLY A 357 0.33 -15.67 3.05
CA GLY A 357 1.63 -15.69 2.39
C GLY A 357 2.67 -14.88 3.15
N ILE A 358 2.31 -13.66 3.58
CA ILE A 358 3.19 -12.77 4.34
C ILE A 358 3.46 -13.33 5.74
N LEU A 359 2.44 -13.82 6.46
CA LEU A 359 2.61 -14.50 7.75
C LEU A 359 3.59 -15.69 7.66
N GLY A 360 3.48 -16.47 6.59
CA GLY A 360 4.38 -17.59 6.30
C GLY A 360 5.83 -17.15 6.05
N GLU A 361 6.06 -16.00 5.42
CA GLU A 361 7.41 -15.45 5.23
C GLU A 361 7.98 -14.80 6.50
N ILE A 362 7.13 -14.23 7.37
CA ILE A 362 7.55 -13.70 8.67
C ILE A 362 8.02 -14.83 9.59
N ARG A 363 7.44 -16.03 9.47
CA ARG A 363 7.79 -17.25 10.22
C ARG A 363 7.63 -17.15 11.74
N ASP A 364 6.71 -16.30 12.20
CA ASP A 364 6.37 -16.23 13.62
C ASP A 364 5.50 -17.43 14.04
N ARG A 365 6.02 -18.27 14.92
CA ARG A 365 5.35 -19.46 15.44
C ARG A 365 4.08 -19.15 16.23
N GLN A 366 3.93 -17.94 16.76
CA GLN A 366 2.71 -17.52 17.46
C GLN A 366 1.50 -17.46 16.51
N THR A 367 1.75 -17.31 15.20
CA THR A 367 0.69 -17.20 14.18
C THR A 367 0.10 -18.55 13.78
N THR A 368 0.75 -19.68 14.14
CA THR A 368 0.32 -21.02 13.73
C THR A 368 -1.13 -21.31 14.12
N GLY A 369 -1.55 -20.97 15.34
CA GLY A 369 -2.92 -21.17 15.80
C GLY A 369 -3.97 -20.44 14.96
N HIS A 370 -3.62 -19.27 14.42
CA HIS A 370 -4.50 -18.48 13.57
C HIS A 370 -4.56 -18.97 12.12
N LEU A 371 -3.53 -19.68 11.66
CA LEU A 371 -3.49 -20.26 10.31
C LEU A 371 -4.25 -21.58 10.22
N ILE A 372 -4.31 -22.38 11.29
CA ILE A 372 -4.98 -23.69 11.28
C ILE A 372 -6.43 -23.62 10.74
N PRO A 373 -7.30 -22.69 11.17
CA PRO A 373 -8.65 -22.58 10.63
C PRO A 373 -8.71 -22.35 9.11
N MET A 374 -7.69 -21.72 8.53
CA MET A 374 -7.65 -21.43 7.09
C MET A 374 -7.45 -22.68 6.22
N LEU A 375 -7.09 -23.81 6.82
CA LEU A 375 -7.06 -25.13 6.15
C LEU A 375 -8.45 -25.61 5.74
N ALA A 376 -9.51 -25.08 6.34
CA ALA A 376 -10.90 -25.38 6.01
C ALA A 376 -11.56 -24.30 5.12
N HIS A 377 -10.81 -23.32 4.64
CA HIS A 377 -11.34 -22.23 3.82
C HIS A 377 -11.93 -22.76 2.50
N GLU A 378 -13.02 -22.15 2.00
CA GLU A 378 -13.74 -22.58 0.79
C GLU A 378 -12.84 -22.59 -0.46
N ASP A 379 -12.02 -21.55 -0.64
CA ASP A 379 -11.08 -21.44 -1.75
C ASP A 379 -9.83 -22.31 -1.56
N ILE A 380 -9.57 -23.21 -2.50
CA ILE A 380 -8.42 -24.11 -2.52
C ILE A 380 -7.07 -23.37 -2.52
N ARG A 381 -6.99 -22.16 -3.10
CA ARG A 381 -5.75 -21.37 -3.16
C ARG A 381 -5.38 -20.85 -1.78
N VAL A 382 -6.37 -20.53 -0.95
CA VAL A 382 -6.16 -20.18 0.46
C VAL A 382 -5.62 -21.40 1.21
N ARG A 383 -6.31 -22.54 1.13
CA ARG A 383 -5.86 -23.79 1.80
C ARG A 383 -4.42 -24.18 1.44
N ARG A 384 -4.07 -24.11 0.15
CA ARG A 384 -2.71 -24.41 -0.34
C ARG A 384 -1.68 -23.42 0.20
N GLU A 385 -2.00 -22.13 0.24
CA GLU A 385 -1.10 -21.12 0.81
C GLU A 385 -0.93 -21.32 2.32
N THR A 386 -1.98 -21.74 3.03
CA THR A 386 -1.91 -22.08 4.46
C THR A 386 -0.92 -23.21 4.72
N VAL A 387 -0.98 -24.30 3.95
CA VAL A 387 -0.02 -25.41 4.08
C VAL A 387 1.41 -24.93 3.83
N ARG A 388 1.64 -24.10 2.80
CA ARG A 388 2.96 -23.50 2.54
C ARG A 388 3.43 -22.62 3.69
N ALA A 389 2.56 -21.78 4.23
CA ALA A 389 2.88 -20.91 5.36
C ALA A 389 3.25 -21.73 6.61
N LEU A 390 2.46 -22.75 6.95
CA LEU A 390 2.79 -23.69 8.04
C LEU A 390 4.13 -24.39 7.81
N THR A 391 4.44 -24.75 6.57
CA THR A 391 5.74 -25.36 6.21
C THR A 391 6.90 -24.39 6.42
N LYS A 392 6.74 -23.11 6.09
CA LYS A 392 7.78 -22.09 6.30
C LYS A 392 7.98 -21.74 7.78
N ILE A 393 6.89 -21.68 8.55
CA ILE A 393 6.91 -21.41 9.99
C ILE A 393 7.56 -22.59 10.75
N GLY A 394 7.15 -23.82 10.41
CA GLY A 394 7.65 -25.05 11.02
C GLY A 394 7.37 -25.15 12.54
N GLY A 395 8.08 -26.08 13.18
CA GLY A 395 7.92 -26.36 14.60
C GLY A 395 6.77 -27.34 14.91
N ARG A 396 6.74 -27.80 16.18
CA ARG A 396 5.89 -28.93 16.61
C ARG A 396 4.39 -28.75 16.29
N ASN A 397 3.85 -27.54 16.44
CA ASN A 397 2.44 -27.29 16.15
C ASN A 397 2.12 -27.37 14.66
N ALA A 398 2.99 -26.82 13.80
CA ALA A 398 2.83 -26.92 12.35
C ALA A 398 3.01 -28.38 11.89
N GLU A 399 4.02 -29.08 12.40
CA GLU A 399 4.23 -30.51 12.14
C GLU A 399 3.01 -31.36 12.55
N GLY A 400 2.51 -31.16 13.78
CA GLY A 400 1.31 -31.85 14.27
C GLY A 400 0.08 -31.59 13.41
N THR A 401 -0.09 -30.36 12.93
CA THR A 401 -1.18 -30.00 12.01
C THR A 401 -1.01 -30.70 10.66
N LEU A 402 0.19 -30.69 10.08
CA LEU A 402 0.47 -31.35 8.80
C LEU A 402 0.27 -32.87 8.89
N LEU A 403 0.58 -33.50 10.04
CA LEU A 403 0.26 -34.90 10.31
C LEU A 403 -1.24 -35.18 10.30
N GLN A 404 -2.06 -34.28 10.83
CA GLN A 404 -3.52 -34.40 10.75
C GLN A 404 -4.02 -34.27 9.30
N ILE A 405 -3.46 -33.35 8.52
CA ILE A 405 -3.82 -33.19 7.09
C ILE A 405 -3.44 -34.43 6.28
N LEU A 406 -2.35 -35.12 6.62
CA LEU A 406 -1.94 -36.36 5.96
C LEU A 406 -3.04 -37.45 6.07
N ALA A 407 -3.87 -37.39 7.11
CA ALA A 407 -5.01 -38.29 7.29
C ALA A 407 -6.32 -37.81 6.63
N SER A 408 -6.34 -36.61 6.03
CA SER A 408 -7.54 -36.04 5.39
C SER A 408 -7.96 -36.82 4.13
N GLU A 409 -9.25 -36.78 3.79
CA GLU A 409 -9.78 -37.39 2.56
C GLU A 409 -9.44 -36.59 1.31
N ASP A 410 -9.27 -35.27 1.44
CA ASP A 410 -8.89 -34.37 0.34
C ASP A 410 -7.49 -34.75 -0.20
N GLN A 411 -7.49 -35.30 -1.42
CA GLN A 411 -6.29 -35.77 -2.11
C GLN A 411 -5.25 -34.66 -2.29
N GLU A 412 -5.67 -33.46 -2.65
CA GLU A 412 -4.73 -32.35 -2.88
C GLU A 412 -4.12 -31.88 -1.56
N MET A 413 -4.92 -31.79 -0.50
CA MET A 413 -4.41 -31.38 0.82
C MET A 413 -3.46 -32.42 1.41
N ARG A 414 -3.80 -33.70 1.32
CA ARG A 414 -2.93 -34.81 1.71
C ARG A 414 -1.60 -34.78 0.96
N ARG A 415 -1.66 -34.53 -0.36
CA ARG A 415 -0.49 -34.36 -1.22
C ARG A 415 0.43 -33.23 -0.75
N GLN A 416 -0.13 -32.06 -0.46
CA GLN A 416 0.65 -30.92 0.07
C GLN A 416 1.28 -31.26 1.43
N ALA A 417 0.55 -31.94 2.32
CA ALA A 417 1.09 -32.38 3.61
C ALA A 417 2.28 -33.33 3.46
N ILE A 418 2.24 -34.29 2.54
CA ILE A 418 3.36 -35.21 2.26
C ILE A 418 4.62 -34.41 1.88
N LEU A 419 4.49 -33.48 0.94
CA LEU A 419 5.60 -32.64 0.48
C LEU A 419 6.15 -31.77 1.61
N SER A 420 5.27 -31.17 2.42
CA SER A 420 5.63 -30.33 3.55
C SER A 420 6.35 -31.09 4.67
N LEU A 421 5.86 -32.28 5.04
CA LEU A 421 6.49 -33.13 6.06
C LEU A 421 7.87 -33.61 5.62
N GLY A 422 8.04 -33.92 4.33
CA GLY A 422 9.34 -34.20 3.72
C GLY A 422 10.31 -33.02 3.80
N ALA A 423 9.86 -31.83 3.41
CA ALA A 423 10.67 -30.60 3.43
C ALA A 423 11.08 -30.18 4.86
N LEU A 424 10.18 -30.37 5.83
CA LEU A 424 10.45 -30.13 7.26
C LEU A 424 11.32 -31.20 7.90
N LYS A 425 11.57 -32.33 7.22
CA LYS A 425 12.23 -33.52 7.77
C LYS A 425 11.56 -34.03 9.06
N CYS A 426 10.23 -34.01 9.09
CA CYS A 426 9.45 -34.40 10.27
C CYS A 426 9.54 -35.92 10.50
N THR A 427 10.35 -36.34 11.47
CA THR A 427 10.52 -37.77 11.81
C THR A 427 9.25 -38.41 12.34
N ALA A 428 8.40 -37.64 13.03
CA ALA A 428 7.09 -38.11 13.50
C ALA A 428 6.13 -38.52 12.36
N ALA A 429 6.39 -38.08 11.12
CA ALA A 429 5.61 -38.46 9.95
C ALA A 429 6.00 -39.83 9.37
N VAL A 430 7.14 -40.39 9.76
CA VAL A 430 7.67 -41.63 9.17
C VAL A 430 6.66 -42.77 9.22
N PRO A 431 6.01 -43.09 10.36
CA PRO A 431 5.02 -44.17 10.39
C PRO A 431 3.85 -43.95 9.43
N ALA A 432 3.27 -42.76 9.42
CA ALA A 432 2.12 -42.44 8.57
C ALA A 432 2.48 -42.43 7.07
N LEU A 433 3.67 -41.95 6.71
CA LEU A 433 4.17 -41.97 5.33
C LEU A 433 4.50 -43.39 4.86
N LEU A 434 5.00 -44.26 5.75
CA LEU A 434 5.23 -45.67 5.47
C LEU A 434 3.92 -46.43 5.22
N ASP A 435 2.91 -46.18 6.06
CA ASP A 435 1.56 -46.75 5.87
C ASP A 435 0.99 -46.33 4.51
N LEU A 436 1.08 -45.04 4.17
CA LEU A 436 0.63 -44.53 2.88
C LEU A 436 1.38 -45.18 1.70
N ALA A 437 2.70 -45.27 1.78
CA ALA A 437 3.55 -45.86 0.74
C ALA A 437 3.24 -47.35 0.49
N THR A 438 2.84 -48.08 1.53
CA THR A 438 2.64 -49.53 1.49
C THR A 438 1.17 -49.97 1.38
N GLN A 439 0.22 -49.06 1.61
CA GLN A 439 -1.22 -49.33 1.55
C GLN A 439 -1.62 -50.06 0.26
N ARG A 440 -2.52 -51.04 0.34
CA ARG A 440 -3.02 -51.72 -0.88
C ARG A 440 -3.84 -50.75 -1.73
N ASP A 441 -3.49 -50.65 -3.01
CA ASP A 441 -4.18 -49.81 -3.99
C ASP A 441 -4.48 -50.66 -5.23
N GLY A 442 -5.58 -51.41 -5.17
CA GLY A 442 -5.97 -52.34 -6.24
C GLY A 442 -6.33 -51.64 -7.54
N LYS A 443 -6.81 -50.39 -7.46
CA LYS A 443 -7.21 -49.57 -8.61
C LYS A 443 -6.09 -48.67 -9.15
N GLY A 444 -4.97 -48.53 -8.41
CA GLY A 444 -3.83 -47.70 -8.82
C GLY A 444 -4.08 -46.20 -8.74
N GLN A 445 -5.05 -45.75 -7.93
CA GLN A 445 -5.49 -44.35 -7.84
C GLN A 445 -4.58 -43.50 -6.95
N ARG A 446 -3.81 -44.12 -6.04
CA ARG A 446 -2.93 -43.45 -5.06
C ARG A 446 -1.45 -43.57 -5.41
N ARG A 447 -1.12 -43.85 -6.68
CA ARG A 447 0.26 -44.11 -7.10
C ARG A 447 1.17 -42.90 -6.94
N ASP A 448 0.70 -41.72 -7.36
CA ASP A 448 1.47 -40.49 -7.22
C ASP A 448 1.72 -40.15 -5.74
N GLU A 449 0.70 -40.32 -4.89
CA GLU A 449 0.81 -40.12 -3.45
C GLU A 449 1.83 -41.07 -2.80
N LYS A 450 1.84 -42.34 -3.21
CA LYS A 450 2.84 -43.31 -2.74
C LYS A 450 4.25 -42.93 -3.14
N LYS A 451 4.43 -42.49 -4.38
CA LYS A 451 5.74 -42.03 -4.87
C LYS A 451 6.20 -40.81 -4.09
N GLU A 452 5.30 -39.86 -3.85
CA GLU A 452 5.60 -38.68 -3.05
C GLU A 452 5.90 -39.02 -1.59
N ALA A 453 5.18 -39.99 -0.99
CA ALA A 453 5.45 -40.46 0.36
C ALA A 453 6.84 -41.11 0.47
N VAL A 454 7.22 -41.95 -0.51
CA VAL A 454 8.58 -42.51 -0.60
C VAL A 454 9.64 -41.42 -0.75
N ASN A 455 9.38 -40.41 -1.59
CA ASN A 455 10.29 -39.28 -1.75
C ASN A 455 10.43 -38.46 -0.47
N ALA A 456 9.33 -38.24 0.26
CA ALA A 456 9.31 -37.53 1.54
C ALA A 456 10.09 -38.32 2.62
N LEU A 457 9.91 -39.65 2.71
CA LEU A 457 10.72 -40.51 3.59
C LEU A 457 12.22 -40.37 3.31
N GLY A 458 12.61 -40.34 2.03
CA GLY A 458 13.98 -40.08 1.64
C GLY A 458 14.48 -38.67 1.99
N GLN A 459 13.62 -37.65 1.97
CA GLN A 459 13.99 -36.29 2.40
C GLN A 459 14.14 -36.17 3.92
N ILE A 460 13.27 -36.86 4.68
CA ILE A 460 13.34 -36.94 6.14
C ILE A 460 14.64 -37.60 6.57
N GLY A 461 15.05 -38.67 5.87
CA GLY A 461 16.35 -39.31 6.11
C GLY A 461 16.38 -40.23 7.34
N SER A 462 15.22 -40.60 7.91
CA SER A 462 15.17 -41.49 9.08
C SER A 462 15.55 -42.93 8.72
N SER A 463 16.40 -43.55 9.55
CA SER A 463 16.74 -44.96 9.46
C SER A 463 15.53 -45.87 9.66
N ASP A 464 14.49 -45.41 10.34
CA ASP A 464 13.27 -46.18 10.61
C ASP A 464 12.51 -46.54 9.33
N ALA A 465 12.76 -45.82 8.23
CA ALA A 465 12.16 -46.09 6.93
C ALA A 465 12.89 -47.19 6.12
N LEU A 466 14.13 -47.56 6.51
CA LEU A 466 14.99 -48.46 5.74
C LEU A 466 14.37 -49.85 5.48
N PRO A 467 13.75 -50.54 6.46
CA PRO A 467 13.21 -51.88 6.23
C PRO A 467 12.12 -51.90 5.16
N GLN A 468 11.19 -50.94 5.23
CA GLN A 468 10.06 -50.84 4.32
C GLN A 468 10.49 -50.32 2.94
N LEU A 469 11.39 -49.32 2.85
CA LEU A 469 11.94 -48.87 1.57
C LEU A 469 12.71 -50.00 0.87
N THR A 470 13.45 -50.81 1.63
CA THR A 470 14.10 -52.03 1.13
C THR A 470 13.08 -53.03 0.58
N ALA A 471 11.98 -53.26 1.30
CA ALA A 471 10.91 -54.15 0.85
C ALA A 471 10.25 -53.65 -0.45
N ILE A 472 10.02 -52.32 -0.58
CA ILE A 472 9.48 -51.70 -1.79
C ILE A 472 10.44 -51.93 -2.98
N LEU A 473 11.74 -51.66 -2.81
CA LEU A 473 12.74 -51.85 -3.88
C LEU A 473 12.84 -53.31 -4.34
N LYS A 474 12.84 -54.26 -3.38
CA LYS A 474 12.93 -55.71 -3.63
C LYS A 474 11.65 -56.33 -4.21
N ARG A 475 10.52 -55.63 -4.19
CA ARG A 475 9.23 -56.17 -4.64
C ARG A 475 9.30 -56.57 -6.12
N ARG A 476 9.22 -57.87 -6.37
CA ARG A 476 9.15 -58.44 -7.74
C ARG A 476 7.72 -58.85 -8.05
N ARG A 477 7.12 -58.28 -9.10
CA ARG A 477 5.86 -58.77 -9.66
C ARG A 477 6.16 -59.52 -10.95
N PHE A 478 5.55 -60.70 -11.08
CA PHE A 478 5.74 -61.62 -12.19
C PHE A 478 5.14 -61.10 -13.51
N TRP A 479 4.22 -60.14 -13.42
CA TRP A 479 3.66 -59.39 -14.55
C TRP A 479 4.30 -57.99 -14.60
N PHE A 480 5.04 -57.70 -15.66
CA PHE A 480 5.80 -56.47 -15.86
C PHE A 480 4.87 -55.25 -15.97
N SER A 481 4.84 -54.40 -14.94
CA SER A 481 4.19 -53.09 -15.02
C SER A 481 5.24 -52.00 -14.80
N SER A 482 5.47 -51.16 -15.81
CA SER A 482 6.35 -49.97 -15.73
C SER A 482 6.02 -49.06 -14.53
N ARG A 483 4.78 -49.12 -14.04
CA ARG A 483 4.28 -48.32 -12.91
C ARG A 483 4.76 -48.82 -11.55
N ASP A 484 5.06 -50.12 -11.39
CA ASP A 484 5.68 -50.62 -10.16
C ASP A 484 7.18 -50.26 -10.13
N ASP A 485 7.81 -50.16 -11.30
CA ASP A 485 9.20 -49.76 -11.42
C ASP A 485 9.44 -48.29 -11.02
N GLU A 486 8.50 -47.38 -11.28
CA GLU A 486 8.59 -46.00 -10.81
C GLU A 486 8.67 -45.90 -9.28
N LEU A 487 7.86 -46.68 -8.57
CA LEU A 487 7.85 -46.69 -7.11
C LEU A 487 9.13 -47.35 -6.55
N ARG A 488 9.62 -48.41 -7.20
CA ARG A 488 10.91 -49.04 -6.87
C ARG A 488 12.08 -48.09 -7.10
N ALA A 489 12.07 -47.34 -8.21
CA ALA A 489 13.07 -46.34 -8.52
C ALA A 489 13.05 -45.19 -7.50
N ALA A 490 11.87 -44.73 -7.08
CA ALA A 490 11.74 -43.76 -6.00
C ALA A 490 12.31 -44.30 -4.67
N ALA A 491 12.07 -45.58 -4.35
CA ALA A 491 12.64 -46.21 -3.15
C ALA A 491 14.17 -46.29 -3.22
N ALA A 492 14.77 -46.60 -4.37
CA ALA A 492 16.21 -46.56 -4.57
C ALA A 492 16.78 -45.16 -4.32
N LEU A 493 16.15 -44.11 -4.86
CA LEU A 493 16.56 -42.73 -4.61
C LEU A 493 16.42 -42.33 -3.14
N ALA A 494 15.34 -42.77 -2.47
CA ALA A 494 15.10 -42.49 -1.06
C ALA A 494 16.15 -43.15 -0.16
N LEU A 495 16.47 -44.42 -0.41
CA LEU A 495 17.58 -45.14 0.24
C LEU A 495 18.91 -44.43 0.03
N GLY A 496 19.15 -43.94 -1.19
CA GLY A 496 20.32 -43.11 -1.53
C GLY A 496 20.42 -41.82 -0.73
N LYS A 497 19.29 -41.16 -0.46
CA LYS A 497 19.24 -39.95 0.36
C LYS A 497 19.45 -40.21 1.85
N ILE A 498 18.99 -41.37 2.35
CA ILE A 498 19.24 -41.80 3.74
C ILE A 498 20.72 -42.16 3.94
N GLY A 499 21.33 -42.83 2.96
CA GLY A 499 22.77 -43.06 2.92
C GLY A 499 23.30 -44.06 3.96
N SER A 500 22.49 -45.03 4.39
CA SER A 500 22.96 -46.07 5.33
C SER A 500 23.88 -47.10 4.65
N PRO A 501 24.83 -47.73 5.38
CA PRO A 501 25.68 -48.79 4.83
C PRO A 501 24.88 -49.95 4.22
N ASP A 502 23.77 -50.34 4.86
CA ASP A 502 22.88 -51.39 4.35
C ASP A 502 22.20 -51.00 3.02
N ALA A 503 21.92 -49.70 2.84
CA ALA A 503 21.39 -49.19 1.59
C ALA A 503 22.42 -49.27 0.46
N LEU A 504 23.72 -49.08 0.72
CA LEU A 504 24.77 -49.17 -0.31
C LEU A 504 24.82 -50.55 -0.97
N VAL A 505 24.87 -51.61 -0.17
CA VAL A 505 24.88 -53.00 -0.68
C VAL A 505 23.65 -53.27 -1.54
N LEU A 506 22.49 -52.78 -1.10
CA LEU A 506 21.25 -52.96 -1.83
C LEU A 506 21.22 -52.16 -3.14
N LEU A 507 21.73 -50.92 -3.14
CA LEU A 507 21.78 -50.06 -4.31
C LEU A 507 22.76 -50.59 -5.36
N HIS A 508 23.93 -51.11 -4.97
CA HIS A 508 24.85 -51.78 -5.90
C HIS A 508 24.17 -52.97 -6.58
N LYS A 509 23.40 -53.77 -5.85
CA LYS A 509 22.63 -54.86 -6.47
C LYS A 509 21.51 -54.34 -7.40
N ALA A 510 20.95 -53.17 -7.10
CA ALA A 510 19.86 -52.59 -7.87
C ALA A 510 20.31 -51.91 -9.18
N THR A 511 21.61 -51.63 -9.39
CA THR A 511 22.12 -51.13 -10.68
C THR A 511 22.01 -52.18 -11.79
N GLU A 512 21.94 -53.47 -11.43
CA GLU A 512 21.75 -54.60 -12.34
C GLU A 512 20.27 -54.98 -12.50
N ASP A 513 19.32 -54.15 -12.02
CA ASP A 513 17.90 -54.45 -12.14
C ASP A 513 17.45 -54.49 -13.61
N ARG A 514 16.54 -55.41 -13.93
CA ARG A 514 15.96 -55.54 -15.28
C ARG A 514 15.24 -54.26 -15.71
N SER A 515 14.69 -53.50 -14.76
CA SER A 515 14.11 -52.21 -15.05
C SER A 515 15.19 -51.14 -15.19
N GLN A 516 15.32 -50.57 -16.39
CA GLN A 516 16.25 -49.46 -16.64
C GLN A 516 16.00 -48.25 -15.73
N GLN A 517 14.74 -48.01 -15.32
CA GLN A 517 14.40 -46.91 -14.42
C GLN A 517 14.98 -47.14 -13.01
N VAL A 518 14.85 -48.36 -12.48
CA VAL A 518 15.38 -48.75 -11.17
C VAL A 518 16.90 -48.75 -11.18
N ALA A 519 17.52 -49.33 -12.22
CA ALA A 519 18.96 -49.34 -12.40
C ALA A 519 19.57 -47.92 -12.43
N ARG A 520 18.97 -47.01 -13.22
CA ARG A 520 19.40 -45.60 -13.28
C ARG A 520 19.23 -44.89 -11.94
N ALA A 521 18.10 -45.10 -11.26
CA ALA A 521 17.85 -44.52 -9.95
C ALA A 521 18.87 -44.97 -8.89
N ALA A 522 19.22 -46.27 -8.89
CA ALA A 522 20.23 -46.82 -8.01
C ALA A 522 21.62 -46.24 -8.28
N LEU A 523 22.00 -46.10 -9.56
CA LEU A 523 23.26 -45.46 -9.95
C LEU A 523 23.33 -43.99 -9.50
N LEU A 524 22.25 -43.23 -9.69
CA LEU A 524 22.16 -41.84 -9.23
C LEU A 524 22.26 -41.73 -7.71
N ALA A 525 21.65 -42.67 -6.98
CA ALA A 525 21.73 -42.75 -5.52
C ALA A 525 23.18 -43.02 -5.05
N LEU A 526 23.89 -43.98 -5.66
CA LEU A 526 25.29 -44.28 -5.34
C LEU A 526 26.21 -43.09 -5.62
N ASN A 527 26.12 -42.50 -6.82
CA ASN A 527 26.91 -41.31 -7.19
C ASN A 527 26.70 -40.13 -6.23
N ARG A 528 25.49 -40.00 -5.66
CA ARG A 528 25.20 -38.98 -4.65
C ARG A 528 25.89 -39.27 -3.33
N ILE A 529 25.88 -40.52 -2.88
CA ILE A 529 26.55 -40.93 -1.64
C ILE A 529 28.06 -40.72 -1.77
N GLU A 530 28.67 -41.16 -2.87
CA GLU A 530 30.10 -40.99 -3.17
C GLU A 530 30.54 -39.52 -3.17
N LYS A 531 29.74 -38.63 -3.77
CA LYS A 531 30.00 -37.19 -3.70
C LYS A 531 29.96 -36.69 -2.26
N THR A 532 28.97 -37.12 -1.48
CA THR A 532 28.79 -36.65 -0.10
C THR A 532 29.94 -37.12 0.80
N THR A 533 30.45 -38.34 0.62
CA THR A 533 31.62 -38.84 1.34
C THR A 533 32.93 -38.18 0.89
N SER A 534 33.09 -37.91 -0.41
CA SER A 534 34.28 -37.24 -0.97
C SER A 534 34.43 -35.77 -0.55
N TYR A 535 33.34 -35.07 -0.20
CA TYR A 535 33.40 -33.69 0.33
C TYR A 535 33.56 -33.64 1.86
N ALA A 536 33.35 -34.76 2.55
CA ALA A 536 33.47 -34.86 4.02
C ALA A 536 34.84 -35.42 4.47
N SER A 537 35.67 -35.85 3.51
CA SER A 537 37.05 -36.30 3.67
C SER A 537 38.00 -35.18 3.25
#